data_AF-A0A6N6Q4C4-F1
#
_entry.id   AF-A0A6N6Q4C4-F1
#
_cell.length_a   1.000
_cell.length_b   1.000
_cell.length_c   1.000
_cell.angle_alpha   90.00
_cell.angle_beta   90.00
_cell.angle_gamma   90.00
#
_symmetry.space_group_name_H-M   'P 1'
#
loop_
_entity.id
_entity.type
_entity.pdbx_description
1 polymer ?
#
loop_
_entity_poly.entity_id
_entity_poly.type
_entity_poly.pdbx_seq_one_letter_code
_entity_poly.pdbx_strand_id
1 'polypeptide(L)'
;MPERGAVTNVDAVRRGIEELLSRHETEPEHVRHVCRLSLELHDALQSIHGLGSEERLLLEFAALLHDIGWSATQPDGKGHHKESARMIREHPWTGLDARGVALCAQIARYHRKAVPDVAHPEFAALSAPDRRRVRWLSAILRVGDALDRRHVQRVARATATAAGKTLRVTATGDGEIGAELEAANRKGDLLRALWPGEVAFDADPGRVGG
;
A
#
# COMPACT_ATOMS: atom_id res chain seq x y z
N MET A 1 29.04 -6.57 0.68
CA MET A 1 28.21 -7.75 1.01
C MET A 1 26.77 -7.39 0.67
N PRO A 2 25.98 -8.23 -0.03
CA PRO A 2 24.56 -7.96 -0.19
C PRO A 2 23.91 -7.90 1.20
N GLU A 3 23.07 -6.88 1.45
CA GLU A 3 22.28 -6.79 2.67
C GLU A 3 21.44 -8.08 2.81
N ARG A 4 21.42 -8.68 4.00
CA ARG A 4 20.48 -9.79 4.26
C ARG A 4 19.06 -9.25 4.11
N GLY A 5 18.20 -10.05 3.48
CA GLY A 5 16.79 -9.71 3.36
C GLY A 5 16.13 -9.60 4.74
N ALA A 6 15.25 -8.60 4.89
CA ALA A 6 14.48 -8.33 6.09
C ALA A 6 13.41 -9.41 6.39
N VAL A 7 13.02 -10.18 5.36
CA VAL A 7 12.06 -11.28 5.48
C VAL A 7 12.82 -12.60 5.51
N THR A 8 12.81 -13.28 6.65
CA THR A 8 13.56 -14.53 6.89
C THR A 8 12.67 -15.78 6.88
N ASN A 9 11.35 -15.63 7.10
CA ASN A 9 10.38 -16.72 6.99
C ASN A 9 9.00 -16.19 6.63
N VAL A 10 8.62 -16.28 5.36
CA VAL A 10 7.36 -15.72 4.82
C VAL A 10 6.13 -16.33 5.48
N ASP A 11 6.10 -17.65 5.68
CA ASP A 11 4.93 -18.34 6.24
C ASP A 11 4.70 -17.97 7.71
N ALA A 12 5.77 -17.77 8.47
CA ALA A 12 5.68 -17.31 9.84
C ALA A 12 5.14 -15.87 9.93
N VAL A 13 5.56 -15.00 9.02
CA VAL A 13 5.03 -13.63 8.95
C VAL A 13 3.55 -13.64 8.57
N ARG A 14 3.14 -14.44 7.58
CA ARG A 14 1.73 -14.57 7.20
C ARG A 14 0.85 -15.07 8.33
N ARG A 15 1.33 -15.99 9.18
CA ARG A 15 0.60 -16.39 10.39
C ARG A 15 0.41 -15.23 11.37
N GLY A 16 1.45 -14.41 11.60
CA GLY A 16 1.32 -13.21 12.45
C GLY A 16 0.36 -12.17 11.86
N ILE A 17 0.32 -12.03 10.53
CA ILE A 17 -0.65 -11.17 9.84
C ILE A 17 -2.08 -11.66 10.09
N GLU A 18 -2.35 -12.95 9.86
CA GLU A 18 -3.69 -13.52 10.08
C GLU A 18 -4.11 -13.43 11.56
N GLU A 19 -3.16 -13.56 12.50
CA GLU A 19 -3.44 -13.32 13.92
C GLU A 19 -3.91 -11.89 14.18
N LEU A 20 -3.18 -10.88 13.68
CA LEU A 20 -3.58 -9.48 13.83
C LEU A 20 -4.91 -9.18 13.14
N LEU A 21 -5.10 -9.67 11.90
CA LEU A 21 -6.35 -9.51 11.16
C LEU A 21 -7.54 -10.10 11.94
N SER A 22 -7.42 -11.34 12.43
CA SER A 22 -8.50 -12.00 13.17
C SER A 22 -8.93 -11.28 14.44
N ARG A 23 -8.02 -10.51 15.06
CA ARG A 23 -8.25 -9.78 16.31
C ARG A 23 -8.76 -8.36 16.09
N HIS A 24 -8.37 -7.72 15.00
CA HIS A 24 -8.50 -6.26 14.85
C HIS A 24 -9.23 -5.81 13.59
N GLU A 25 -9.31 -6.64 12.55
CA GLU A 25 -9.92 -6.28 11.28
C GLU A 25 -11.39 -6.74 11.22
N THR A 26 -12.28 -5.83 10.86
CA THR A 26 -13.72 -6.09 10.74
C THR A 26 -14.19 -6.22 9.30
N GLU A 27 -13.40 -5.73 8.34
CA GLU A 27 -13.71 -5.77 6.90
C GLU A 27 -12.55 -6.46 6.13
N PRO A 28 -12.30 -7.76 6.38
CA PRO A 28 -11.15 -8.46 5.82
C PRO A 28 -11.18 -8.56 4.28
N GLU A 29 -12.37 -8.48 3.66
CA GLU A 29 -12.54 -8.42 2.21
C GLU A 29 -11.89 -7.16 1.62
N HIS A 30 -12.04 -6.01 2.28
CA HIS A 30 -11.46 -4.74 1.85
C HIS A 30 -9.94 -4.78 1.86
N VAL A 31 -9.32 -5.13 2.99
CA VAL A 31 -7.84 -5.12 3.09
C VAL A 31 -7.18 -6.13 2.14
N ARG A 32 -7.82 -7.29 1.92
CA ARG A 32 -7.35 -8.29 0.94
C ARG A 32 -7.50 -7.78 -0.49
N HIS A 33 -8.57 -7.05 -0.79
CA HIS A 33 -8.78 -6.43 -2.09
C HIS A 33 -7.74 -5.33 -2.36
N VAL A 34 -7.54 -4.42 -1.41
CA VAL A 34 -6.51 -3.37 -1.47
C VAL A 34 -5.12 -3.97 -1.65
N CYS A 35 -4.80 -5.03 -0.90
CA CYS A 35 -3.54 -5.76 -1.06
C CYS A 35 -3.38 -6.27 -2.50
N ARG A 36 -4.39 -6.95 -3.06
CA ARG A 36 -4.33 -7.44 -4.45
C ARG A 36 -4.07 -6.31 -5.45
N LEU A 37 -4.85 -5.23 -5.41
CA LEU A 37 -4.69 -4.10 -6.34
C LEU A 37 -3.31 -3.42 -6.18
N SER A 38 -2.84 -3.28 -4.95
CA SER A 38 -1.50 -2.69 -4.67
C SER A 38 -0.39 -3.55 -5.27
N LEU A 39 -0.51 -4.88 -5.17
CA LEU A 39 0.46 -5.81 -5.71
C LEU A 39 0.47 -5.83 -7.25
N GLU A 40 -0.71 -5.72 -7.88
CA GLU A 40 -0.80 -5.57 -9.35
C GLU A 40 -0.14 -4.27 -9.83
N LEU A 41 -0.35 -3.16 -9.11
CA LEU A 41 0.30 -1.89 -9.40
C LEU A 41 1.81 -1.93 -9.20
N HIS A 42 2.29 -2.59 -8.14
CA HIS A 42 3.72 -2.82 -7.94
C HIS A 42 4.33 -3.55 -9.13
N ASP A 43 3.70 -4.64 -9.57
CA ASP A 43 4.23 -5.43 -10.68
C ASP A 43 4.20 -4.64 -11.99
N ALA A 44 3.16 -3.85 -12.23
CA ALA A 44 3.06 -2.99 -13.42
C ALA A 44 4.07 -1.82 -13.41
N LEU A 45 4.49 -1.33 -12.24
CA LEU A 45 5.43 -0.22 -12.07
C LEU A 45 6.88 -0.69 -11.88
N GLN A 46 7.16 -1.99 -11.94
CA GLN A 46 8.47 -2.56 -11.62
C GLN A 46 9.62 -1.94 -12.41
N SER A 47 9.42 -1.71 -13.71
CA SER A 47 10.43 -1.09 -14.59
C SER A 47 10.75 0.37 -14.24
N ILE A 48 9.87 1.03 -13.48
CA ILE A 48 10.00 2.43 -13.06
C ILE A 48 10.67 2.51 -11.69
N HIS A 49 10.15 1.80 -10.70
CA HIS A 49 10.67 1.88 -9.33
C HIS A 49 11.83 0.92 -9.04
N GLY A 50 12.00 -0.15 -9.83
CA GLY A 50 13.11 -1.10 -9.72
C GLY A 50 13.16 -1.85 -8.38
N LEU A 51 12.01 -2.09 -7.76
CA LEU A 51 11.91 -2.81 -6.48
C LEU A 51 11.60 -4.29 -6.74
N GLY A 52 12.14 -5.16 -5.89
CA GLY A 52 12.16 -6.60 -6.12
C GLY A 52 11.10 -7.38 -5.33
N SER A 53 11.36 -8.67 -5.15
CA SER A 53 10.45 -9.59 -4.46
C SER A 53 10.31 -9.30 -2.96
N GLU A 54 11.38 -8.85 -2.29
CA GLU A 54 11.31 -8.48 -0.87
C GLU A 54 10.41 -7.26 -0.66
N GLU A 55 10.54 -6.22 -1.48
CA GLU A 55 9.66 -5.06 -1.41
C GLU A 55 8.21 -5.39 -1.74
N ARG A 56 7.99 -6.31 -2.67
CA ARG A 56 6.66 -6.84 -2.98
C ARG A 56 6.03 -7.52 -1.76
N LEU A 57 6.80 -8.30 -0.99
CA LEU A 57 6.34 -8.92 0.27
C LEU A 57 6.05 -7.86 1.34
N LEU A 58 6.91 -6.85 1.49
CA LEU A 58 6.68 -5.76 2.43
C LEU A 58 5.39 -4.99 2.10
N LEU A 59 5.09 -4.80 0.82
CA LEU A 59 3.83 -4.20 0.38
C LEU A 59 2.64 -5.10 0.69
N GLU A 60 2.73 -6.41 0.44
CA GLU A 60 1.68 -7.38 0.82
C GLU A 60 1.37 -7.27 2.31
N PHE A 61 2.38 -7.32 3.16
CA PHE A 61 2.22 -7.30 4.62
C PHE A 61 1.62 -5.98 5.10
N ALA A 62 2.14 -4.86 4.61
CA ALA A 62 1.65 -3.54 4.99
C ALA A 62 0.23 -3.27 4.49
N ALA A 63 -0.11 -3.75 3.28
CA ALA A 63 -1.45 -3.59 2.71
C ALA A 63 -2.50 -4.42 3.46
N LEU A 64 -2.16 -5.62 3.93
CA LEU A 64 -3.07 -6.39 4.76
C LEU A 64 -3.30 -5.73 6.13
N LEU A 65 -2.28 -5.07 6.69
CA LEU A 65 -2.33 -4.52 8.04
C LEU A 65 -2.64 -3.01 8.10
N HIS A 66 -2.95 -2.35 6.98
CA HIS A 66 -3.00 -0.87 6.96
C HIS A 66 -4.12 -0.28 7.83
N ASP A 67 -5.22 -1.02 8.01
CA ASP A 67 -6.44 -0.53 8.66
C ASP A 67 -6.77 -1.18 10.03
N ILE A 68 -5.95 -2.12 10.52
CA ILE A 68 -6.16 -2.79 11.82
C ILE A 68 -6.27 -1.83 13.03
N GLY A 69 -5.69 -0.64 12.91
CA GLY A 69 -5.74 0.43 13.93
C GLY A 69 -7.14 1.02 14.13
N TRP A 70 -8.11 0.75 13.25
CA TRP A 70 -9.51 1.13 13.47
C TRP A 70 -10.06 0.57 14.77
N SER A 71 -9.71 -0.68 15.11
CA SER A 71 -10.13 -1.33 16.36
C SER A 71 -9.74 -0.55 17.62
N ALA A 72 -8.64 0.22 17.60
CA ALA A 72 -8.16 1.01 18.73
C ALA A 72 -8.60 2.48 18.71
N THR A 73 -9.24 2.94 17.64
CA THR A 73 -9.58 4.37 17.44
C THR A 73 -11.06 4.62 17.25
N GLN A 74 -11.92 3.65 17.58
CA GLN A 74 -13.36 3.84 17.59
C GLN A 74 -13.79 4.91 18.61
N PRO A 75 -14.91 5.63 18.36
CA PRO A 75 -15.78 5.49 17.18
C PRO A 75 -15.36 6.35 15.97
N ASP A 76 -14.42 7.29 16.11
CA ASP A 76 -14.15 8.30 15.06
C ASP A 76 -13.01 7.96 14.10
N GLY A 77 -12.24 6.90 14.38
CA GLY A 77 -11.15 6.41 13.55
C GLY A 77 -9.96 7.36 13.47
N LYS A 78 -9.90 8.42 14.28
CA LYS A 78 -8.83 9.40 14.16
C LYS A 78 -7.51 8.77 14.55
N GLY A 79 -6.62 8.67 13.57
CA GLY A 79 -5.28 8.18 13.80
C GLY A 79 -5.09 6.68 13.62
N HIS A 80 -6.06 5.90 13.10
CA HIS A 80 -5.88 4.46 12.88
C HIS A 80 -4.59 4.14 12.12
N HIS A 81 -4.24 4.89 11.06
CA HIS A 81 -2.96 4.71 10.36
C HIS A 81 -1.72 4.75 11.28
N LYS A 82 -1.72 5.56 12.35
CA LYS A 82 -0.65 5.58 13.35
C LYS A 82 -0.74 4.38 14.30
N GLU A 83 -1.95 3.99 14.67
CA GLU A 83 -2.21 2.82 15.52
C GLU A 83 -1.91 1.50 14.80
N SER A 84 -2.29 1.32 13.54
CA SER A 84 -1.88 0.21 12.69
C SER A 84 -0.35 0.08 12.67
N ALA A 85 0.34 1.19 12.43
CA ALA A 85 1.80 1.20 12.46
C ALA A 85 2.38 0.86 13.84
N ARG A 86 1.73 1.26 14.94
CA ARG A 86 2.12 0.92 16.31
C ARG A 86 1.93 -0.58 16.57
N MET A 87 0.76 -1.13 16.24
CA MET A 87 0.45 -2.56 16.36
C MET A 87 1.44 -3.41 15.56
N ILE A 88 1.78 -3.01 14.34
CA ILE A 88 2.81 -3.68 13.53
C ILE A 88 4.18 -3.66 14.26
N ARG A 89 4.58 -2.54 14.85
CA ARG A 89 5.88 -2.45 15.56
C ARG A 89 5.94 -3.29 16.83
N GLU A 90 4.83 -3.40 17.55
CA GLU A 90 4.77 -4.06 18.86
C GLU A 90 4.50 -5.57 18.75
N HIS A 91 3.97 -6.05 17.63
CA HIS A 91 3.73 -7.47 17.43
C HIS A 91 5.06 -8.27 17.43
N PRO A 92 5.14 -9.41 18.15
CA PRO A 92 6.34 -10.23 18.24
C PRO A 92 6.53 -11.09 16.97
N TRP A 93 6.93 -10.45 15.87
CA TRP A 93 7.07 -11.11 14.58
C TRP A 93 8.09 -12.25 14.60
N THR A 94 7.69 -13.40 14.06
CA THR A 94 8.60 -14.47 13.66
C THR A 94 8.79 -14.40 12.16
N GLY A 95 10.04 -14.30 11.69
CA GLY A 95 10.34 -14.27 10.25
C GLY A 95 10.43 -12.89 9.60
N LEU A 96 10.23 -11.81 10.36
CA LEU A 96 10.43 -10.42 9.94
C LEU A 96 11.39 -9.75 10.92
N ASP A 97 12.52 -9.26 10.44
CA ASP A 97 13.51 -8.60 11.30
C ASP A 97 13.10 -7.17 11.67
N ALA A 98 13.86 -6.52 12.55
CA ALA A 98 13.56 -5.16 13.01
C ALA A 98 13.49 -4.13 11.84
N ARG A 99 14.28 -4.32 10.78
CA ARG A 99 14.24 -3.47 9.59
C ARG A 99 12.95 -3.69 8.82
N GLY A 100 12.55 -4.94 8.61
CA GLY A 100 11.30 -5.31 7.95
C GLY A 100 10.07 -4.82 8.70
N VAL A 101 10.07 -4.94 10.03
CA VAL A 101 9.03 -4.40 10.91
C VAL A 101 8.93 -2.87 10.75
N ALA A 102 10.06 -2.17 10.78
CA ALA A 102 10.09 -0.71 10.60
C ALA A 102 9.56 -0.29 9.22
N LEU A 103 9.97 -0.98 8.15
CA LEU A 103 9.51 -0.74 6.79
C LEU A 103 7.99 -0.98 6.66
N CYS A 104 7.51 -2.15 7.08
CA CYS A 104 6.10 -2.52 7.02
C CYS A 104 5.21 -1.50 7.77
N ALA A 105 5.63 -1.14 9.00
CA ALA A 105 4.91 -0.16 9.81
C ALA A 105 4.86 1.23 9.15
N GLN A 106 5.95 1.70 8.54
CA GLN A 106 5.94 2.99 7.85
C GLN A 106 5.11 2.94 6.56
N ILE A 107 5.15 1.84 5.80
CA ILE A 107 4.33 1.71 4.59
C ILE A 107 2.84 1.80 4.94
N ALA A 108 2.41 1.03 5.95
CA ALA A 108 1.05 1.06 6.47
C ALA A 108 0.67 2.45 7.02
N ARG A 109 1.58 3.12 7.76
CA ARG A 109 1.33 4.47 8.31
C ARG A 109 0.95 5.50 7.25
N TYR A 110 1.61 5.46 6.09
CA TYR A 110 1.49 6.49 5.05
C TYR A 110 0.46 6.17 3.96
N HIS A 111 -0.38 5.14 4.15
CA HIS A 111 -1.49 4.84 3.22
C HIS A 111 -2.53 5.98 3.15
N ARG A 112 -2.53 6.91 4.12
CA ARG A 112 -3.41 8.09 4.12
C ARG A 112 -2.76 9.30 4.81
N LYS A 113 -3.42 10.45 4.65
CA LYS A 113 -3.02 11.73 5.26
C LYS A 113 -1.60 12.12 4.81
N ALA A 114 -0.74 12.52 5.74
CA ALA A 114 0.60 13.02 5.45
C ALA A 114 1.41 12.01 4.63
N VAL A 115 2.27 12.53 3.76
CA VAL A 115 3.24 11.73 3.00
C VAL A 115 4.51 11.47 3.84
N PRO A 116 5.37 10.51 3.44
CA PRO A 116 6.62 10.25 4.15
C PRO A 116 7.55 11.49 4.15
N ASP A 117 7.80 12.03 5.35
CA ASP A 117 8.54 13.27 5.58
C ASP A 117 9.67 13.04 6.59
N VAL A 118 10.83 13.65 6.36
CA VAL A 118 12.00 13.58 7.27
C VAL A 118 11.79 14.32 8.58
N ALA A 119 10.74 15.14 8.71
CA ALA A 119 10.27 15.67 9.98
C ALA A 119 9.61 14.60 10.87
N HIS A 120 9.21 13.46 10.32
CA HIS A 120 8.67 12.34 11.09
C HIS A 120 9.81 11.45 11.60
N PRO A 121 10.05 11.34 12.92
CA PRO A 121 11.24 10.68 13.47
C PRO A 121 11.45 9.25 13.00
N GLU A 122 10.39 8.44 12.95
CA GLU A 122 10.51 7.03 12.56
C GLU A 122 10.84 6.85 11.07
N PHE A 123 10.42 7.77 10.21
CA PHE A 123 10.81 7.78 8.80
C PHE A 123 12.21 8.35 8.60
N ALA A 124 12.57 9.38 9.36
CA ALA A 124 13.90 10.00 9.34
C ALA A 124 15.00 9.01 9.76
N ALA A 125 14.69 8.13 10.70
CA ALA A 125 15.60 7.09 11.19
C ALA A 125 15.92 6.00 10.15
N LEU A 126 15.12 5.85 9.09
CA LEU A 126 15.38 4.89 8.02
C LEU A 126 16.58 5.32 7.18
N SER A 127 17.30 4.35 6.62
CA SER A 127 18.35 4.60 5.63
C SER A 127 17.78 5.29 4.36
N ALA A 128 18.61 5.98 3.58
CA ALA A 128 18.13 6.62 2.35
C ALA A 128 17.50 5.62 1.34
N PRO A 129 18.06 4.41 1.13
CA PRO A 129 17.42 3.36 0.34
C PRO A 129 16.06 2.94 0.91
N ASP A 130 15.94 2.79 2.24
CA ASP A 130 14.69 2.40 2.89
C ASP A 130 13.62 3.49 2.83
N ARG A 131 14.01 4.77 2.94
CA ARG A 131 13.10 5.89 2.70
C ARG A 131 12.58 5.88 1.26
N ARG A 132 13.41 5.53 0.27
CA ARG A 132 12.97 5.35 -1.12
C ARG A 132 11.97 4.21 -1.25
N ARG A 133 12.22 3.06 -0.61
CA ARG A 133 11.29 1.91 -0.59
C ARG A 133 9.94 2.32 -0.01
N VAL A 134 9.93 2.90 1.19
CA VAL A 134 8.70 3.35 1.85
C VAL A 134 7.93 4.33 0.97
N ARG A 135 8.59 5.33 0.36
CA ARG A 135 7.91 6.28 -0.53
C ARG A 135 7.19 5.61 -1.69
N TRP A 136 7.85 4.71 -2.41
CA TRP A 136 7.23 4.01 -3.53
C TRP A 136 6.11 3.07 -3.09
N LEU A 137 6.35 2.25 -2.08
CA LEU A 137 5.37 1.27 -1.61
C LEU A 137 4.14 1.94 -0.98
N SER A 138 4.33 3.04 -0.23
CA SER A 138 3.20 3.85 0.25
C SER A 138 2.45 4.55 -0.87
N ALA A 139 3.14 5.01 -1.94
CA ALA A 139 2.47 5.61 -3.10
C ALA A 139 1.52 4.60 -3.76
N ILE A 140 1.99 3.37 -3.94
CA ILE A 140 1.22 2.27 -4.51
C ILE A 140 0.05 1.91 -3.60
N LEU A 141 0.29 1.74 -2.29
CA LEU A 141 -0.74 1.41 -1.32
C LEU A 141 -1.84 2.48 -1.26
N ARG A 142 -1.47 3.77 -1.29
CA ARG A 142 -2.44 4.89 -1.34
C ARG A 142 -3.38 4.79 -2.53
N VAL A 143 -2.86 4.40 -3.70
CA VAL A 143 -3.66 4.22 -4.92
C VAL A 143 -4.53 2.96 -4.79
N GLY A 144 -3.97 1.83 -4.35
CA GLY A 144 -4.72 0.59 -4.16
C GLY A 144 -5.90 0.75 -3.18
N ASP A 145 -5.67 1.42 -2.05
CA ASP A 145 -6.70 1.77 -1.06
C ASP A 145 -7.77 2.69 -1.67
N ALA A 146 -7.36 3.70 -2.45
CA ALA A 146 -8.31 4.57 -3.13
C ALA A 146 -9.20 3.84 -4.15
N LEU A 147 -8.69 2.81 -4.80
CA LEU A 147 -9.42 2.01 -5.79
C LEU A 147 -10.46 1.07 -5.16
N ASP A 148 -10.50 0.95 -3.83
CA ASP A 148 -11.59 0.30 -3.10
C ASP A 148 -12.24 1.24 -2.07
N ARG A 149 -12.29 2.56 -2.34
CA ARG A 149 -12.77 3.57 -1.38
C ARG A 149 -14.18 3.33 -0.82
N ARG A 150 -15.01 2.58 -1.55
CA ARG A 150 -16.39 2.24 -1.17
C ARG A 150 -16.49 0.91 -0.40
N HIS A 151 -15.40 0.15 -0.32
CA HIS A 151 -15.35 -1.19 0.27
C HIS A 151 -16.34 -2.17 -0.39
N VAL A 152 -16.54 -2.03 -1.71
CA VAL A 152 -17.46 -2.88 -2.49
C VAL A 152 -16.76 -3.64 -3.61
N GLN A 153 -15.42 -3.55 -3.69
CA GLN A 153 -14.58 -4.37 -4.54
C GLN A 153 -14.93 -4.28 -6.04
N ARG A 154 -15.39 -3.11 -6.48
CA ARG A 154 -15.83 -2.84 -7.86
C ARG A 154 -14.70 -2.87 -8.87
N VAL A 155 -13.51 -2.41 -8.48
CA VAL A 155 -12.31 -2.48 -9.32
C VAL A 155 -11.78 -3.90 -9.28
N ALA A 156 -11.90 -4.63 -10.38
CA ALA A 156 -11.42 -6.01 -10.46
C ALA A 156 -9.89 -6.08 -10.63
N ARG A 157 -9.30 -5.10 -11.34
CA ARG A 157 -7.88 -5.08 -11.69
C ARG A 157 -7.34 -3.65 -11.78
N ALA A 158 -6.08 -3.46 -11.42
CA ALA A 158 -5.33 -2.23 -11.63
C ALA A 158 -4.02 -2.50 -12.39
N THR A 159 -3.69 -1.65 -13.36
CA THR A 159 -2.42 -1.70 -14.09
C THR A 159 -1.86 -0.30 -14.26
N ALA A 160 -0.59 -0.21 -14.67
CA ALA A 160 0.05 1.05 -14.97
C ALA A 160 0.95 0.94 -16.19
N THR A 161 0.99 1.98 -17.02
CA THR A 161 1.86 2.06 -18.19
C THR A 161 2.43 3.47 -18.32
N ALA A 162 3.70 3.57 -18.66
CA ALA A 162 4.33 4.86 -18.98
C ALA A 162 4.41 5.04 -20.50
N ALA A 163 3.88 6.15 -21.00
CA ALA A 163 3.97 6.54 -22.40
C ALA A 163 4.49 7.99 -22.46
N GLY A 164 5.73 8.15 -22.92
CA GLY A 164 6.39 9.46 -22.94
C GLY A 164 6.55 10.02 -21.52
N LYS A 165 5.90 11.16 -21.24
CA LYS A 165 5.92 11.82 -19.93
C LYS A 165 4.69 11.51 -19.07
N THR A 166 3.76 10.69 -19.57
CA THR A 166 2.52 10.38 -18.85
C THR A 166 2.58 8.96 -18.31
N LEU A 167 2.44 8.82 -16.99
CA LEU A 167 2.16 7.56 -16.31
C LEU A 167 0.64 7.40 -16.22
N ARG A 168 0.09 6.40 -16.89
CA ARG A 168 -1.34 6.09 -16.84
C ARG A 168 -1.58 4.91 -15.92
N VAL A 169 -2.34 5.14 -14.86
CA VAL A 169 -2.91 4.09 -14.02
C VAL A 169 -4.28 3.76 -14.56
N THR A 170 -4.50 2.51 -14.94
CA THR A 170 -5.76 2.05 -15.54
C THR A 170 -6.42 1.04 -14.61
N ALA A 171 -7.68 1.30 -14.27
CA ALA A 171 -8.51 0.40 -13.46
C ALA A 171 -9.60 -0.25 -14.33
N THR A 172 -9.74 -1.57 -14.23
CA THR A 172 -10.84 -2.32 -14.85
C THR A 172 -11.76 -2.80 -13.74
N GLY A 173 -13.06 -2.62 -13.90
CA GLY A 173 -14.04 -3.02 -12.90
C GLY A 173 -15.40 -3.36 -13.48
N ASP A 174 -16.29 -3.84 -12.63
CA ASP A 174 -17.64 -4.21 -13.01
C ASP A 174 -18.61 -3.05 -12.74
N GLY A 175 -19.00 -2.37 -13.82
CA GLY A 175 -19.89 -1.22 -13.79
C GLY A 175 -19.17 0.10 -13.53
N GLU A 176 -19.83 1.03 -12.85
CA GLU A 176 -19.37 2.41 -12.65
C GLU A 176 -18.31 2.49 -11.53
N ILE A 177 -17.09 2.95 -11.89
CA ILE A 177 -15.91 3.06 -11.00
C ILE A 177 -15.34 4.49 -10.90
N GLY A 178 -16.09 5.50 -11.33
CA GLY A 178 -15.65 6.90 -11.34
C GLY A 178 -15.32 7.43 -9.96
N ALA A 179 -16.05 7.00 -8.92
CA ALA A 179 -15.75 7.41 -7.55
C ALA A 179 -14.39 6.88 -7.04
N GLU A 180 -14.00 5.67 -7.44
CA GLU A 180 -12.69 5.06 -7.18
C GLU A 180 -11.59 5.80 -7.95
N LEU A 181 -11.82 6.10 -9.24
CA LEU A 181 -10.86 6.84 -10.06
C LEU A 181 -10.62 8.25 -9.53
N GLU A 182 -11.69 8.96 -9.12
CA GLU A 182 -11.56 10.26 -8.47
C GLU A 182 -10.80 10.17 -7.14
N ALA A 183 -11.06 9.13 -6.35
CA ALA A 183 -10.35 8.91 -5.10
C ALA A 183 -8.86 8.62 -5.36
N ALA A 184 -8.55 7.78 -6.34
CA ALA A 184 -7.19 7.48 -6.77
C ALA A 184 -6.48 8.74 -7.29
N ASN A 185 -7.17 9.57 -8.07
CA ASN A 185 -6.67 10.85 -8.52
C ASN A 185 -6.33 11.78 -7.34
N ARG A 186 -7.16 11.82 -6.29
CA ARG A 186 -6.88 12.60 -5.06
C ARG A 186 -5.73 12.01 -4.23
N LYS A 187 -5.68 10.70 -4.02
CA LYS A 187 -4.65 10.00 -3.22
C LYS A 187 -3.37 9.68 -3.99
N GLY A 188 -3.31 9.97 -5.29
CA GLY A 188 -2.13 9.82 -6.15
C GLY A 188 -1.08 10.92 -5.99
N ASP A 189 -1.20 11.77 -4.96
CA ASP A 189 -0.27 12.86 -4.64
C ASP A 189 1.18 12.38 -4.49
N LEU A 190 1.38 11.29 -3.75
CA LEU A 190 2.72 10.73 -3.55
C LEU A 190 3.27 10.08 -4.82
N LEU A 191 2.42 9.44 -5.63
CA LEU A 191 2.85 8.86 -6.92
C LEU A 191 3.27 9.96 -7.90
N ARG A 192 2.54 11.08 -7.95
CA ARG A 192 2.91 12.27 -8.73
C ARG A 192 4.22 12.89 -8.27
N ALA A 193 4.50 12.89 -6.97
CA ALA A 193 5.77 13.40 -6.46
C ALA A 193 6.98 12.52 -6.85
N LEU A 194 6.75 11.25 -7.18
CA LEU A 194 7.78 10.28 -7.57
C LEU A 194 7.95 10.14 -9.08
N TRP A 195 6.93 10.50 -9.87
CA TRP A 195 6.98 10.48 -11.32
C TRP A 195 7.31 11.87 -11.88
N PRO A 196 8.30 12.02 -12.78
CA PRO A 196 8.74 13.33 -13.27
C PRO A 196 7.76 14.03 -14.22
N GLY A 197 6.67 13.37 -14.62
CA GLY A 197 5.69 13.92 -15.56
C GLY A 197 4.26 13.84 -15.03
N GLU A 198 3.29 13.73 -15.94
CA GLU A 198 1.88 13.65 -15.59
C GLU A 198 1.52 12.25 -15.10
N VAL A 199 0.65 12.15 -14.08
CA VAL A 199 0.02 10.90 -13.66
C VAL A 199 -1.49 11.00 -13.86
N ALA A 200 -2.02 10.14 -14.73
CA ALA A 200 -3.44 10.05 -15.05
C ALA A 200 -4.05 8.75 -14.47
N PHE A 201 -5.34 8.81 -14.14
CA PHE A 201 -6.11 7.69 -13.61
C PHE A 201 -7.36 7.51 -14.46
N ASP A 202 -7.49 6.37 -15.13
CA ASP A 202 -8.54 6.14 -16.11
C ASP A 202 -9.20 4.77 -15.92
N ALA A 203 -10.47 4.67 -16.31
CA ALA A 203 -11.10 3.37 -16.52
C ALA A 203 -10.49 2.72 -17.77
N ASP A 204 -10.33 1.40 -17.74
CA ASP A 204 -10.01 0.64 -18.94
C ASP A 204 -11.16 0.78 -19.96
N PRO A 205 -10.91 1.32 -21.17
CA PRO A 205 -11.94 1.42 -22.19
C PRO A 205 -12.47 0.04 -22.65
N GLY A 206 -11.78 -1.06 -22.31
CA GLY A 206 -12.06 -2.43 -22.77
C GLY A 206 -13.11 -3.25 -22.01
N ARG A 207 -13.83 -2.68 -21.02
CA ARG A 207 -15.01 -3.32 -20.40
C ARG A 207 -16.05 -2.29 -19.97
N VAL A 208 -16.59 -1.55 -20.94
CA VAL A 208 -17.96 -1.05 -20.78
C VAL A 208 -18.87 -2.22 -21.18
N GLY A 209 -19.23 -3.06 -20.21
CA GLY A 209 -20.26 -4.07 -20.42
C GLY A 209 -21.57 -3.38 -20.81
N GLY A 210 -22.17 -3.85 -21.90
CA GLY A 210 -23.53 -3.51 -22.30
C GLY A 210 -24.60 -4.15 -21.43
#